data_AF-A0A4Y8CC96-F1
#
_entry.id   AF-A0A4Y8CC96-F1
#
_cell.length_a   1.000
_cell.length_b   1.000
_cell.length_c   1.000
_cell.angle_alpha   90.00
_cell.angle_beta   90.00
_cell.angle_gamma   90.00
#
_symmetry.space_group_name_H-M   'P 1'
#
loop_
_entity.id
_entity.type
_entity.pdbx_description
1 polymer ?
#
loop_
_entity_poly.entity_id
_entity_poly.type
_entity_poly.pdbx_seq_one_letter_code
_entity_poly.pdbx_strand_id
1 'polypeptide(L)'
;FNFAANKNSSDMYLITEIMSIFYEKNIDIFVIVSSDSDYTSLIQKLRENKKQVIGMGLEKSIKSYVNAFSEFFYLDKDESKKEDILSKDYLRALINITEQLIDEKGRAEYAQIRTNMNRKYSDFHPQNYGFKNFRALIQKFLPKMKKFEEE
;
A
#
# COMPACT_ATOMS: atom_id res chain seq x y z
N PHE A 1 9.43 15.29 37.45
CA PHE A 1 9.61 14.27 36.40
C PHE A 1 8.42 13.33 36.44
N ASN A 2 7.49 13.45 35.50
CA ASN A 2 6.33 12.56 35.40
C ASN A 2 6.78 11.28 34.70
N PHE A 3 6.96 10.20 35.46
CA PHE A 3 7.10 8.85 34.90
C PHE A 3 5.75 8.46 34.29
N ALA A 4 5.61 8.58 32.97
CA ALA A 4 4.56 7.92 32.22
C ALA A 4 4.92 6.43 32.09
N ALA A 5 4.84 5.71 33.20
CA ALA A 5 4.87 4.25 33.20
C ALA A 5 3.62 3.73 32.47
N ASN A 6 3.80 2.74 31.58
CA ASN A 6 2.76 1.86 31.04
C ASN A 6 1.88 2.35 29.88
N LYS A 7 2.43 2.87 28.79
CA LYS A 7 1.68 2.90 27.51
C LYS A 7 2.33 2.24 26.31
N ASN A 8 3.67 2.22 26.22
CA ASN A 8 4.37 1.72 25.03
C ASN A 8 5.14 0.41 25.26
N SER A 9 4.90 -0.29 26.38
CA SER A 9 5.63 -1.52 26.71
C SER A 9 5.36 -2.65 25.72
N SER A 10 4.11 -2.77 25.26
CA SER A 10 3.70 -3.79 24.29
C SER A 10 4.33 -3.54 22.93
N ASP A 11 4.35 -2.29 22.47
CA ASP A 11 4.98 -1.93 21.19
C ASP A 11 6.50 -2.10 21.25
N MET A 12 7.13 -1.72 22.36
CA MET A 12 8.56 -1.91 22.56
C MET A 12 8.94 -3.40 22.60
N TYR A 13 8.12 -4.24 23.26
CA TYR A 13 8.28 -5.68 23.25
C TYR A 13 8.16 -6.25 21.83
N LEU A 14 7.11 -5.87 21.10
CA LEU A 14 6.89 -6.34 19.73
C LEU A 14 8.03 -5.94 18.79
N ILE A 15 8.49 -4.69 18.86
CA ILE A 15 9.63 -4.21 18.06
C ILE A 15 10.89 -5.01 18.38
N THR A 16 11.14 -5.28 19.67
CA THR A 16 12.31 -6.04 20.11
C THR A 16 12.29 -7.47 19.57
N GLU A 17 11.15 -8.16 19.69
CA GLU A 17 10.96 -9.52 19.16
C GLU A 17 11.13 -9.57 17.63
N ILE A 18 10.53 -8.63 16.91
CA ILE A 18 10.67 -8.55 15.45
C ILE A 18 12.13 -8.35 15.06
N MET A 19 12.86 -7.46 15.75
CA MET A 19 14.27 -7.20 15.47
C MET A 19 15.16 -8.40 15.80
N SER A 20 14.88 -9.13 16.90
CA SER A 20 15.59 -10.37 17.24
C SER A 20 15.41 -11.40 16.12
N ILE A 21 14.16 -11.66 15.70
CA ILE A 21 13.85 -12.59 14.61
C ILE A 21 14.49 -12.13 13.30
N PHE A 22 14.47 -10.83 13.00
CA PHE A 22 15.09 -10.26 11.80
C PHE A 22 16.60 -10.52 11.71
N TYR A 23 17.32 -10.51 12.83
CA TYR A 23 18.77 -10.79 12.85
C TYR A 23 19.11 -12.27 12.98
N GLU A 24 18.28 -13.06 13.68
CA GLU A 24 18.56 -14.48 13.92
C GLU A 24 18.12 -15.39 12.78
N LYS A 25 17.10 -14.97 12.01
CA LYS A 25 16.45 -15.81 11.00
C LYS A 25 16.45 -15.13 9.65
N ASN A 26 16.52 -15.94 8.60
CA ASN A 26 16.33 -15.46 7.24
C ASN A 26 14.84 -15.34 6.90
N ILE A 27 14.22 -14.22 7.29
CA ILE A 27 12.83 -13.89 6.97
C ILE A 27 12.80 -12.92 5.79
N ASP A 28 11.99 -13.22 4.77
CA ASP A 28 11.84 -12.36 3.59
C ASP A 28 10.66 -11.39 3.70
N ILE A 29 9.60 -11.81 4.40
CA ILE A 29 8.32 -11.10 4.46
C ILE A 29 7.92 -10.90 5.92
N PHE A 30 7.63 -9.65 6.28
CA PHE A 30 7.04 -9.28 7.56
C PHE A 30 5.62 -8.77 7.33
N VAL A 31 4.66 -9.25 8.12
CA VAL A 31 3.28 -8.74 8.11
C VAL A 31 3.02 -8.04 9.43
N ILE A 32 2.65 -6.75 9.37
CA ILE A 32 2.37 -5.94 10.55
C ILE A 32 0.92 -5.51 10.50
N VAL A 33 0.15 -5.93 11.51
CA VAL A 33 -1.25 -5.57 11.66
C VAL A 33 -1.37 -4.50 12.74
N SER A 34 -1.30 -3.24 12.35
CA SER A 34 -1.37 -2.11 13.27
C SER A 34 -1.71 -0.81 12.54
N SER A 35 -2.49 0.03 13.20
CA SER A 35 -2.75 1.42 12.75
C SER A 35 -1.88 2.45 13.48
N ASP A 36 -0.96 2.00 14.34
CA ASP A 36 -0.04 2.86 15.09
C ASP A 36 1.16 3.26 14.22
N SER A 37 1.37 4.56 14.07
CA SER A 37 2.48 5.09 13.26
C SER A 37 3.86 4.90 13.89
N ASP A 38 3.94 4.52 15.17
CA ASP A 38 5.21 4.34 15.88
C ASP A 38 6.08 3.21 15.29
N TYR A 39 5.47 2.28 14.53
CA TYR A 39 6.19 1.24 13.80
C TYR A 39 6.93 1.73 12.54
N THR A 40 6.77 2.99 12.13
CA THR A 40 7.34 3.55 10.89
C THR A 40 8.85 3.28 10.76
N SER A 41 9.62 3.50 11.82
CA SER A 41 11.08 3.30 11.80
C SER A 41 11.47 1.83 11.64
N LEU A 42 10.73 0.91 12.26
CA LEU A 42 10.91 -0.54 12.09
C LEU A 42 10.66 -0.93 10.63
N ILE A 43 9.55 -0.47 10.06
CA ILE A 43 9.16 -0.76 8.68
C ILE A 43 10.23 -0.27 7.70
N GLN A 44 10.70 0.97 7.87
CA GLN A 44 11.76 1.54 7.03
C GLN A 44 13.04 0.70 7.13
N LYS A 45 13.47 0.34 8.35
CA LYS A 45 14.66 -0.49 8.56
C LYS A 45 14.56 -1.84 7.85
N LEU A 46 13.41 -2.52 7.95
CA LEU A 46 13.18 -3.78 7.26
C LEU A 46 13.25 -3.61 5.74
N ARG A 47 12.62 -2.57 5.19
CA ARG A 47 12.63 -2.27 3.74
C ARG A 47 14.01 -1.88 3.20
N GLU A 48 14.79 -1.12 3.96
CA GLU A 48 16.19 -0.81 3.61
C GLU A 48 17.04 -2.09 3.48
N ASN A 49 16.72 -3.10 4.28
CA ASN A 49 17.32 -4.43 4.21
C ASN A 49 16.63 -5.36 3.18
N LYS A 50 15.92 -4.76 2.21
CA LYS A 50 15.24 -5.43 1.10
C LYS A 50 14.20 -6.46 1.54
N LYS A 51 13.65 -6.33 2.75
CA LYS A 51 12.54 -7.17 3.22
C LYS A 51 11.22 -6.61 2.72
N GLN A 52 10.30 -7.49 2.34
CA GLN A 52 8.94 -7.09 2.03
C GLN A 52 8.19 -6.89 3.36
N VAL A 53 7.55 -5.74 3.51
CA VAL A 53 6.76 -5.43 4.71
C VAL A 53 5.34 -5.13 4.28
N ILE A 54 4.40 -6.02 4.63
CA ILE A 54 2.99 -5.90 4.33
C ILE A 54 2.28 -5.34 5.56
N GLY A 55 1.59 -4.21 5.39
CA GLY A 55 0.79 -3.58 6.44
C GLY A 55 -0.68 -3.97 6.32
N MET A 56 -1.35 -4.11 7.46
CA MET A 56 -2.80 -4.17 7.53
C MET A 56 -3.29 -3.25 8.63
N GLY A 57 -4.26 -2.38 8.33
CA GLY A 57 -4.73 -1.40 9.29
C GLY A 57 -6.02 -0.70 8.86
N LEU A 58 -6.37 0.38 9.55
CA LEU A 58 -7.61 1.11 9.29
C LEU A 58 -7.42 2.17 8.20
N GLU A 59 -8.46 2.48 7.43
CA GLU A 59 -8.41 3.50 6.36
C GLU A 59 -8.03 4.89 6.89
N LYS A 60 -8.36 5.18 8.15
CA LYS A 60 -7.99 6.44 8.82
C LYS A 60 -6.51 6.61 9.13
N SER A 61 -5.66 5.59 8.89
CA SER A 61 -4.23 5.69 9.10
C SER A 61 -3.61 6.78 8.23
N ILE A 62 -2.68 7.56 8.81
CA ILE A 62 -2.02 8.65 8.08
C ILE A 62 -1.25 8.12 6.87
N LYS A 63 -1.27 8.88 5.77
CA LYS A 63 -0.74 8.43 4.49
C LYS A 63 0.76 8.14 4.51
N SER A 64 1.54 8.87 5.32
CA SER A 64 2.97 8.65 5.51
C SER A 64 3.27 7.28 6.12
N TYR A 65 2.47 6.83 7.08
CA TYR A 65 2.60 5.51 7.69
C TYR A 65 2.24 4.41 6.69
N VAL A 66 1.12 4.56 5.98
CA VAL A 66 0.69 3.62 4.92
C VAL A 66 1.78 3.45 3.85
N ASN A 67 2.37 4.56 3.38
CA ASN A 67 3.41 4.54 2.35
C ASN A 67 4.78 4.05 2.88
N ALA A 68 4.95 3.88 4.20
CA ALA A 68 6.14 3.26 4.74
C ALA A 68 6.21 1.77 4.38
N PHE A 69 5.08 1.10 4.13
CA PHE A 69 5.01 -0.31 3.78
C PHE A 69 5.37 -0.61 2.32
N SER A 70 5.59 -1.88 2.01
CA SER A 70 5.69 -2.38 0.63
C SER A 70 4.30 -2.52 -0.01
N GLU A 71 3.36 -3.07 0.77
CA GLU A 71 1.94 -3.23 0.43
C GLU A 71 1.13 -2.92 1.68
N PHE A 72 -0.07 -2.37 1.54
CA PHE A 72 -0.95 -2.04 2.66
C PHE A 72 -2.40 -2.40 2.34
N PHE A 73 -3.07 -3.10 3.25
CA PHE A 73 -4.47 -3.50 3.10
C PHE A 73 -5.33 -2.89 4.21
N TYR A 74 -6.48 -2.35 3.84
CA TYR A 74 -7.42 -1.78 4.80
C TYR A 74 -8.35 -2.87 5.34
N LEU A 75 -8.43 -2.99 6.67
CA LEU A 75 -9.22 -4.03 7.35
C LEU A 75 -10.67 -3.63 7.61
N ASP A 76 -10.95 -2.33 7.62
CA ASP A 76 -12.26 -1.76 7.90
C ASP A 76 -12.99 -1.32 6.63
N LYS A 77 -12.52 -1.75 5.45
CA LYS A 77 -13.26 -1.53 4.21
C LYS A 77 -14.44 -2.47 4.11
N ASP A 78 -15.60 -1.85 4.17
CA ASP A 78 -16.88 -2.48 4.04
C ASP A 78 -17.13 -2.82 2.56
N GLU A 79 -17.06 -4.11 2.19
CA GLU A 79 -17.33 -4.57 0.82
C GLU A 79 -18.75 -4.19 0.34
N SER A 80 -19.65 -3.88 1.28
CA SER A 80 -21.02 -3.44 0.98
C SER A 80 -21.12 -1.96 0.59
N LYS A 81 -20.12 -1.13 0.92
CA LYS A 81 -20.03 0.27 0.47
C LYS A 81 -19.44 0.29 -0.94
N LYS A 82 -20.36 0.35 -1.92
CA LYS A 82 -20.11 0.44 -3.37
C LYS A 82 -18.93 1.37 -3.71
N GLU A 83 -17.96 0.82 -4.45
CA GLU A 83 -16.96 1.48 -5.29
C GLU A 83 -16.49 2.86 -4.79
N ASP A 84 -15.57 2.85 -3.84
CA ASP A 84 -14.93 4.07 -3.38
C ASP A 84 -14.34 4.85 -4.55
N ILE A 85 -14.64 6.15 -4.56
CA ILE A 85 -14.11 7.08 -5.55
C ILE A 85 -12.60 7.10 -5.37
N LEU A 86 -11.89 6.61 -6.38
CA LEU A 86 -10.45 6.78 -6.43
C LEU A 86 -10.12 8.28 -6.32
N SER A 87 -9.26 8.63 -5.37
CA SER A 87 -8.89 10.03 -5.13
C SER A 87 -8.38 10.68 -6.42
N LYS A 88 -8.55 12.00 -6.54
CA LYS A 88 -8.07 12.74 -7.72
C LYS A 88 -6.57 12.53 -7.95
N ASP A 89 -5.79 12.35 -6.90
CA ASP A 89 -4.34 12.16 -6.99
C ASP A 89 -3.97 10.77 -7.51
N TYR A 90 -4.69 9.72 -7.09
CA TYR A 90 -4.51 8.40 -7.67
C TYR A 90 -4.93 8.34 -9.14
N LEU A 91 -6.04 9.00 -9.51
CA LEU A 91 -6.48 9.05 -10.90
C LEU A 91 -5.44 9.78 -11.78
N ARG A 92 -4.89 10.90 -11.30
CA ARG A 92 -3.79 11.62 -11.98
C ARG A 92 -2.55 10.75 -12.11
N ALA A 93 -2.18 10.03 -11.05
CA ALA A 93 -1.03 9.13 -11.09
C ALA A 93 -1.24 7.98 -12.08
N LEU A 94 -2.43 7.38 -12.12
CA LEU A 94 -2.79 6.36 -13.10
C LEU A 94 -2.61 6.87 -14.52
N ILE A 95 -3.16 8.06 -14.83
CA ILE A 95 -3.03 8.69 -16.15
C ILE A 95 -1.55 8.89 -16.47
N ASN A 96 -0.79 9.56 -15.61
CA ASN A 96 0.61 9.88 -15.87
C ASN A 96 1.48 8.62 -16.04
N ILE A 97 1.27 7.59 -15.20
CA ILE A 97 2.00 6.32 -15.31
C ILE A 97 1.61 5.59 -16.60
N THR A 98 0.33 5.61 -16.97
CA THR A 98 -0.12 5.01 -18.23
C THR A 98 0.53 5.72 -19.41
N GLU A 99 0.54 7.06 -19.45
CA GLU A 99 1.21 7.84 -20.51
C GLU A 99 2.72 7.51 -20.62
N GLN A 100 3.39 7.29 -19.49
CA GLN A 100 4.83 6.93 -19.47
C GLN A 100 5.13 5.50 -19.94
N LEU A 101 4.15 4.61 -19.91
CA LEU A 101 4.30 3.20 -20.25
C LEU A 101 3.75 2.86 -21.63
N ILE A 102 3.27 3.86 -22.39
CA ILE A 102 2.88 3.68 -23.78
C ILE A 102 4.12 3.28 -24.58
N ASP A 103 4.06 2.12 -25.22
CA ASP A 103 5.08 1.60 -26.12
C ASP A 103 5.01 2.27 -27.51
N GLU A 104 5.93 1.90 -28.40
CA GLU A 104 5.99 2.42 -29.77
C GLU A 104 4.71 2.13 -30.59
N LYS A 105 3.89 1.15 -30.17
CA LYS A 105 2.63 0.78 -30.81
C LYS A 105 1.43 1.51 -30.20
N GLY A 106 1.65 2.40 -29.24
CA GLY A 106 0.57 3.12 -28.57
C GLY A 106 -0.11 2.33 -27.44
N ARG A 107 0.49 1.24 -26.96
CA ARG A 107 -0.12 0.33 -25.97
C ARG A 107 0.61 0.39 -24.63
N ALA A 108 -0.14 0.22 -23.54
CA ALA A 108 0.41 0.12 -22.20
C ALA A 108 -0.16 -1.12 -21.48
N GLU A 109 0.73 -1.95 -20.94
CA GLU A 109 0.36 -3.22 -20.31
C GLU A 109 -0.18 -3.03 -18.88
N TYR A 110 -1.34 -3.63 -18.59
CA TYR A 110 -1.95 -3.56 -17.25
C TYR A 110 -1.02 -4.03 -16.13
N ALA A 111 -0.22 -5.06 -16.39
CA ALA A 111 0.75 -5.56 -15.42
C ALA A 111 1.77 -4.47 -15.04
N GLN A 112 2.29 -3.74 -16.03
CA GLN A 112 3.29 -2.70 -15.81
C GLN A 112 2.69 -1.48 -15.12
N ILE A 113 1.48 -1.06 -15.53
CA ILE A 113 0.76 0.05 -14.88
C ILE A 113 0.52 -0.28 -13.41
N ARG A 114 0.01 -1.47 -13.11
CA ARG A 114 -0.22 -1.95 -11.74
C ARG A 114 1.09 -1.95 -10.94
N THR A 115 2.16 -2.52 -11.47
CA THR A 115 3.46 -2.56 -10.77
C THR A 115 3.97 -1.15 -10.44
N ASN A 116 3.86 -0.19 -11.36
CA ASN A 116 4.31 1.18 -11.12
C ASN A 116 3.42 1.91 -10.10
N MET A 117 2.11 1.68 -10.12
CA MET A 117 1.20 2.23 -9.12
C MET A 117 1.51 1.68 -7.72
N ASN A 118 1.67 0.36 -7.58
CA ASN A 118 1.99 -0.28 -6.30
C ASN A 118 3.35 0.17 -5.74
N ARG A 119 4.33 0.44 -6.62
CA ARG A 119 5.63 1.00 -6.20
C ARG A 119 5.51 2.41 -5.65
N LYS A 120 4.58 3.22 -6.19
CA LYS A 120 4.38 4.60 -5.77
C LYS A 120 3.45 4.72 -4.55
N TYR A 121 2.48 3.82 -4.45
CA TYR A 121 1.44 3.85 -3.42
C TYR A 121 1.22 2.43 -2.88
N SER A 122 1.66 2.22 -1.64
CA SER A 122 1.62 0.91 -1.00
C SER A 122 0.19 0.37 -0.82
N ASP A 123 -0.82 1.23 -0.77
CA ASP A 123 -2.23 0.84 -0.61
C ASP A 123 -3.00 0.72 -1.93
N PHE A 124 -2.34 0.88 -3.08
CA PHE A 124 -3.03 0.81 -4.37
C PHE A 124 -3.33 -0.65 -4.76
N HIS A 125 -4.25 -1.27 -4.03
CA HIS A 125 -4.73 -2.63 -4.28
C HIS A 125 -6.21 -2.58 -4.69
N PRO A 126 -6.64 -3.29 -5.75
CA PRO A 126 -8.04 -3.29 -6.17
C PRO A 126 -9.02 -3.61 -5.02
N GLN A 127 -8.64 -4.50 -4.13
CA GLN A 127 -9.39 -4.91 -2.94
C GLN A 127 -9.63 -3.74 -1.99
N ASN A 128 -8.65 -2.84 -1.83
CA ASN A 128 -8.80 -1.60 -1.05
C ASN A 128 -9.77 -0.61 -1.70
N TYR A 129 -10.34 -0.90 -2.87
CA TYR A 129 -11.35 -0.05 -3.51
C TYR A 129 -12.61 -0.86 -3.89
N GLY A 130 -12.77 -2.08 -3.37
CA GLY A 130 -13.92 -2.93 -3.63
C GLY A 130 -13.92 -3.64 -4.98
N PHE A 131 -12.77 -3.72 -5.67
CA PHE A 131 -12.65 -4.41 -6.95
C PHE A 131 -11.93 -5.76 -6.79
N LYS A 132 -12.45 -6.79 -7.48
CA LYS A 132 -11.87 -8.15 -7.46
C LYS A 132 -10.48 -8.23 -8.06
N ASN A 133 -10.21 -7.41 -9.06
CA ASN A 133 -8.94 -7.40 -9.80
C ASN A 133 -8.69 -6.03 -10.43
N PHE A 134 -7.47 -5.83 -10.93
CA PHE A 134 -7.04 -4.55 -11.49
C PHE A 134 -7.80 -4.17 -12.76
N ARG A 135 -8.16 -5.15 -13.60
CA ARG A 135 -8.99 -4.92 -14.79
C ARG A 135 -10.34 -4.31 -14.44
N ALA A 136 -11.05 -4.86 -13.45
CA ALA A 136 -12.34 -4.35 -12.99
C ALA A 136 -12.22 -2.90 -12.46
N LEU A 137 -11.13 -2.59 -11.75
CA LEU A 137 -10.84 -1.23 -11.32
C LEU A 137 -10.63 -0.29 -12.52
N ILE A 138 -9.77 -0.67 -13.47
CA ILE A 138 -9.49 0.16 -14.65
C ILE A 138 -10.75 0.37 -15.48
N GLN A 139 -11.54 -0.66 -15.76
CA GLN A 139 -12.82 -0.54 -16.49
C GLN A 139 -13.76 0.49 -15.85
N LYS A 140 -13.81 0.55 -14.52
CA LYS A 140 -14.62 1.53 -13.81
C LYS A 140 -14.14 2.96 -14.02
N PHE A 141 -12.83 3.17 -14.08
CA PHE A 141 -12.22 4.51 -14.14
C PHE A 141 -11.78 4.94 -15.55
N LEU A 142 -11.75 4.03 -16.52
CA LEU A 142 -11.38 4.29 -17.91
C LEU A 142 -12.21 5.42 -18.54
N PRO A 143 -13.54 5.54 -18.32
CA PRO A 143 -14.32 6.68 -18.83
C PRO A 143 -13.85 8.06 -18.31
N LYS A 144 -13.15 8.09 -17.18
CA LYS A 144 -12.53 9.31 -16.63
C LYS A 144 -11.14 9.58 -17.22
N MET A 145 -10.51 8.57 -17.82
CA MET A 145 -9.21 8.63 -18.47
C MET A 145 -9.39 8.76 -20.00
N LYS A 146 -10.06 9.83 -20.44
CA LYS A 146 -10.55 10.07 -21.83
C LYS A 146 -9.55 9.85 -22.99
N LYS A 147 -8.26 9.67 -22.70
CA LYS A 147 -7.18 9.45 -23.68
C LYS A 147 -6.89 7.97 -23.96
N PHE A 148 -7.50 7.05 -23.23
CA PHE A 148 -7.18 5.63 -23.32
C PHE A 148 -8.44 4.79 -23.57
N GLU A 149 -8.25 3.69 -24.26
CA GLU A 149 -9.25 2.67 -24.53
C GLU A 149 -8.67 1.30 -24.15
N GLU A 150 -9.54 0.35 -23.80
CA GLU A 150 -9.16 -1.03 -23.53
C GLU A 150 -9.36 -1.83 -24.82
N GLU A 151 -8.30 -2.53 -25.27
CA GLU A 151 -8.28 -3.42 -26.43
C GLU A 151 -8.29 -4.90 -25.99
#